data_AF-A0A9D4W254-F1
#
_entry.id   AF-A0A9D4W254-F1
#
_cell.length_a   1.000
_cell.length_b   1.000
_cell.length_c   1.000
_cell.angle_alpha   90.00
_cell.angle_beta   90.00
_cell.angle_gamma   90.00
#
_symmetry.space_group_name_H-M   'P 1'
#
loop_
_entity.id
_entity.type
_entity.pdbx_description
1 polymer ?
#
loop_
_entity_poly.entity_id
_entity_poly.type
_entity_poly.pdbx_seq_one_letter_code
_entity_poly.pdbx_strand_id
1 'polypeptide(L)'
;QVFIQLNYLCCQCFEIMQCVKEPHRAQYGGGIIVNPGFDHNIKAWTVFGNGTIEERISNDGNRFIVARNRTRALDGFSQKVHLKKGLIYIFSAWLQLSEGSEIVSVVFKTNGSESVHGGHVIANHGC
;
A
#
# COMPACT_ATOMS: atom_id res chain seq x y z
N GLN A 1 2.98 -3.98 11.58
CA GLN A 1 1.97 -2.92 11.29
C GLN A 1 2.33 -2.30 9.95
N VAL A 2 1.43 -2.04 9.00
CA VAL A 2 1.82 -1.53 7.65
C VAL A 2 0.96 -0.32 7.30
N PHE A 3 1.62 0.74 6.85
CA PHE A 3 1.06 1.98 6.29
C PHE A 3 1.11 1.87 4.76
N ILE A 4 0.18 2.42 3.97
CA ILE A 4 0.24 2.37 2.49
C ILE A 4 -0.13 3.73 1.89
N GLN A 5 0.70 4.37 1.06
CA GLN A 5 0.29 5.50 0.18
C GLN A 5 0.98 5.49 -1.19
N LEU A 6 0.29 5.63 -2.32
CA LEU A 6 0.82 5.13 -3.60
C LEU A 6 1.89 6.00 -4.31
N ASN A 7 3.17 5.51 -4.51
CA ASN A 7 4.19 6.01 -5.49
C ASN A 7 5.03 4.92 -6.26
N TYR A 8 5.26 5.06 -7.59
CA TYR A 8 6.35 4.44 -8.41
C TYR A 8 6.61 5.17 -9.75
N LEU A 9 7.88 5.25 -10.16
CA LEU A 9 8.34 5.41 -11.55
C LEU A 9 9.33 4.27 -11.92
N CYS A 10 9.37 3.90 -13.20
CA CYS A 10 10.18 2.80 -13.74
C CYS A 10 11.26 3.31 -14.72
N CYS A 11 12.27 2.45 -14.91
CA CYS A 11 13.33 2.44 -15.91
C CYS A 11 14.50 3.41 -15.70
N GLN A 12 15.60 2.82 -15.21
CA GLN A 12 16.98 3.32 -15.25
C GLN A 12 17.34 4.40 -14.22
N CYS A 13 17.20 4.08 -12.93
CA CYS A 13 18.10 4.63 -11.92
C CYS A 13 18.12 3.74 -10.69
N PHE A 14 19.29 3.71 -10.07
CA PHE A 14 19.49 3.43 -8.66
C PHE A 14 18.76 4.53 -7.86
N GLU A 15 17.43 4.64 -7.99
CA GLU A 15 16.65 5.47 -7.08
C GLU A 15 16.69 4.75 -5.74
N ILE A 16 17.50 5.30 -4.84
CA ILE A 16 17.53 4.97 -3.42
C ILE A 16 16.05 4.89 -2.99
N MET A 17 15.57 3.72 -2.57
CA MET A 17 14.32 3.65 -1.82
C MET A 17 14.49 4.58 -0.64
N GLN A 18 13.96 5.80 -0.75
CA GLN A 18 14.12 6.80 0.29
C GLN A 18 13.24 6.37 1.45
N CYS A 19 13.90 5.92 2.51
CA CYS A 19 13.34 5.75 3.83
C CYS A 19 12.83 7.12 4.29
N VAL A 20 11.52 7.35 4.15
CA VAL A 20 10.85 8.57 4.59
C VAL A 20 9.85 8.23 5.69
N LYS A 21 9.90 9.01 6.76
CA LYS A 21 9.00 8.84 7.90
C LYS A 21 7.56 9.18 7.56
N GLU A 22 7.38 10.21 6.73
CA GLU A 22 6.08 10.74 6.35
C GLU A 22 5.89 10.56 4.84
N PRO A 23 4.77 9.96 4.39
CA PRO A 23 4.53 9.73 2.98
C PRO A 23 4.24 11.05 2.25
N HIS A 24 4.76 11.17 1.03
CA HIS A 24 4.31 12.21 0.10
C HIS A 24 2.94 11.85 -0.48
N ARG A 25 2.21 12.86 -0.98
CA ARG A 25 0.93 12.66 -1.67
C ARG A 25 1.06 11.65 -2.81
N ALA A 26 -0.03 10.92 -3.04
CA ALA A 26 -0.09 9.90 -4.08
C ALA A 26 0.27 10.46 -5.48
N GLN A 27 1.16 9.78 -6.18
CA GLN A 27 1.54 10.12 -7.55
C GLN A 27 0.34 10.09 -8.48
N TYR A 28 0.31 11.05 -9.41
CA TYR A 28 -0.78 11.20 -10.39
C TYR A 28 -2.18 11.26 -9.75
N GLY A 29 -2.27 11.73 -8.49
CA GLY A 29 -3.53 11.77 -7.74
C GLY A 29 -4.07 10.38 -7.35
N GLY A 30 -3.24 9.33 -7.40
CA GLY A 30 -3.59 7.94 -7.13
C GLY A 30 -4.22 7.17 -8.29
N GLY A 31 -4.44 7.83 -9.44
CA GLY A 31 -4.95 7.19 -10.65
C GLY A 31 -6.30 6.48 -10.45
N ILE A 32 -6.32 5.15 -10.60
CA ILE A 32 -7.53 4.32 -10.48
C ILE A 32 -7.86 4.00 -9.03
N ILE A 33 -6.91 4.15 -8.10
CA ILE A 33 -7.14 3.84 -6.70
C ILE A 33 -8.04 4.91 -6.08
N VAL A 34 -9.14 4.47 -5.49
CA VAL A 34 -10.10 5.30 -4.79
C VAL A 34 -9.57 5.60 -3.39
N ASN A 35 -9.69 6.87 -2.97
CA ASN A 35 -9.26 7.34 -1.65
C ASN A 35 -7.79 6.95 -1.32
N PRO A 36 -6.82 7.34 -2.18
CA PRO A 36 -5.41 6.97 -2.03
C PRO A 36 -4.70 7.73 -0.89
N GLY A 37 -5.22 8.90 -0.51
CA GLY A 37 -4.72 9.74 0.58
C GLY A 37 -5.45 9.54 1.91
N PHE A 38 -6.47 8.68 1.95
CA PHE A 38 -7.33 8.45 3.12
C PHE A 38 -8.07 9.67 3.67
N ASP A 39 -8.27 10.70 2.85
CA ASP A 39 -9.07 11.90 3.21
C ASP A 39 -10.53 11.58 3.56
N HIS A 40 -11.00 10.38 3.19
CA HIS A 40 -12.33 9.87 3.48
C HIS A 40 -12.28 8.60 4.33
N ASN A 41 -11.43 8.60 5.37
CA ASN A 41 -11.18 7.48 6.26
C ASN A 41 -10.77 6.22 5.46
N ILE A 42 -11.34 5.06 5.80
CA ILE A 42 -11.08 3.78 5.12
C ILE A 42 -12.01 3.51 3.91
N LYS A 43 -12.70 4.53 3.37
CA LYS A 43 -13.63 4.34 2.25
C LYS A 43 -12.93 3.66 1.06
N ALA A 44 -13.62 2.67 0.48
CA ALA A 44 -13.16 1.79 -0.61
C ALA A 44 -12.02 0.81 -0.26
N TRP A 45 -11.50 0.82 0.97
CA TRP A 45 -10.54 -0.15 1.46
C TRP A 45 -11.24 -1.19 2.33
N THR A 46 -10.81 -2.44 2.21
CA THR A 46 -11.43 -3.58 2.92
C THR A 46 -10.36 -4.44 3.56
N VAL A 47 -10.66 -5.01 4.72
CA VAL A 47 -9.79 -6.02 5.36
C VAL A 47 -9.67 -7.21 4.42
N PHE A 48 -8.45 -7.70 4.25
CA PHE A 48 -8.17 -8.95 3.54
C PHE A 48 -7.56 -9.95 4.52
N GLY A 49 -8.17 -11.14 4.62
CA GLY A 49 -7.78 -12.14 5.60
C GLY A 49 -8.21 -11.78 7.02
N ASN A 50 -7.39 -12.11 8.01
CA ASN A 50 -7.67 -11.86 9.43
C ASN A 50 -7.05 -10.53 9.92
N GLY A 51 -7.67 -9.95 10.94
CA GLY A 51 -7.19 -8.72 11.58
C GLY A 51 -8.14 -7.55 11.39
N THR A 52 -7.61 -6.34 11.56
CA THR A 52 -8.38 -5.10 11.50
C THR A 52 -7.61 -4.02 10.75
N ILE A 53 -8.35 -3.08 10.16
CA ILE A 53 -7.79 -1.87 9.56
C ILE A 53 -8.41 -0.65 10.23
N GLU A 54 -7.58 0.36 10.47
CA GLU A 54 -8.01 1.62 11.05
C GLU A 54 -7.27 2.77 10.36
N GLU A 55 -7.95 3.91 10.23
CA GLU A 55 -7.29 5.14 9.84
C GLU A 55 -6.57 5.75 11.05
N ARG A 56 -5.42 6.38 10.80
CA ARG A 56 -4.73 7.24 11.75
C ARG A 56 -4.17 8.46 11.04
N ILE A 57 -3.80 9.44 11.84
CA ILE A 57 -3.22 10.70 11.39
C ILE A 57 -1.86 10.85 12.06
N SER A 58 -0.82 11.19 11.30
CA SER A 58 0.51 11.46 11.84
C SER A 58 0.54 12.82 12.52
N ASN A 59 1.62 13.10 13.25
CA ASN A 59 1.80 14.41 13.88
C ASN A 59 1.88 15.54 12.84
N ASP A 60 2.33 15.23 11.63
CA ASP A 60 2.43 16.18 10.51
C ASP A 60 1.11 16.27 9.70
N GLY A 61 0.05 15.60 10.17
CA GLY A 61 -1.28 15.66 9.59
C GLY A 61 -1.53 14.69 8.43
N ASN A 62 -0.58 13.79 8.13
CA ASN A 62 -0.77 12.81 7.06
C ASN A 62 -1.72 11.70 7.52
N ARG A 63 -2.74 11.43 6.71
CA ARG A 63 -3.67 10.32 6.92
C ARG A 63 -3.13 9.04 6.32
N PHE A 64 -3.29 7.94 7.03
CA PHE A 64 -2.85 6.61 6.61
C PHE A 64 -3.73 5.53 7.23
N ILE A 65 -3.72 4.35 6.62
CA ILE A 65 -4.36 3.16 7.18
C ILE A 65 -3.34 2.21 7.79
N VAL A 66 -3.79 1.53 8.83
CA VAL A 66 -2.98 0.63 9.64
C VAL A 66 -3.62 -0.74 9.67
N ALA A 67 -2.88 -1.77 9.25
CA ALA A 67 -3.27 -3.16 9.49
C ALA A 67 -2.76 -3.66 10.86
N ARG A 68 -3.67 -4.15 11.71
CA ARG A 68 -3.40 -4.72 13.05
C ARG A 68 -3.93 -6.14 13.21
N ASN A 69 -3.39 -6.86 14.19
CA ASN A 69 -3.83 -8.20 14.59
C ASN A 69 -3.86 -9.20 13.42
N ARG A 70 -2.89 -9.06 12.51
CA ARG A 70 -2.66 -10.01 11.41
C ARG A 70 -2.14 -11.33 11.98
N THR A 71 -2.62 -12.43 11.43
CA THR A 71 -2.22 -13.78 11.85
C THR A 71 -1.42 -14.54 10.78
N ARG A 72 -1.48 -14.06 9.54
CA ARG A 72 -0.84 -14.67 8.36
C ARG A 72 -0.11 -13.60 7.54
N ALA A 73 0.84 -14.06 6.73
CA ALA A 73 1.65 -13.19 5.87
C ALA A 73 0.82 -12.45 4.81
N LEU A 74 -0.27 -13.06 4.32
CA LEU A 74 -1.16 -12.46 3.32
C LEU A 74 -2.26 -11.57 3.92
N ASP A 75 -2.44 -11.57 5.25
CA ASP A 75 -3.43 -10.72 5.89
C ASP A 75 -3.07 -9.24 5.70
N GLY A 76 -4.07 -8.37 5.55
CA GLY A 76 -3.84 -6.95 5.32
C GLY A 76 -5.10 -6.28 4.83
N PHE A 77 -4.98 -5.54 3.73
CA PHE A 77 -6.10 -4.85 3.14
C PHE A 77 -6.03 -4.83 1.62
N SER A 78 -7.19 -4.63 1.02
CA SER A 78 -7.36 -4.69 -0.42
C SER A 78 -8.38 -3.68 -0.89
N GLN A 79 -8.26 -3.32 -2.17
CA GLN A 79 -9.24 -2.57 -2.92
C GLN A 79 -9.46 -3.27 -4.26
N LYS A 80 -10.72 -3.42 -4.66
CA LYS A 80 -11.05 -3.88 -6.01
C LYS A 80 -10.91 -2.73 -6.99
N VAL A 81 -10.10 -2.94 -8.02
CA VAL A 81 -9.92 -1.99 -9.13
C VAL A 81 -10.33 -2.64 -10.45
N HIS A 82 -10.76 -1.82 -11.40
CA HIS A 82 -11.13 -2.27 -12.73
C HIS A 82 -9.99 -1.96 -13.70
N LEU A 83 -9.26 -3.00 -14.09
CA LEU A 83 -8.19 -2.90 -15.08
C LEU A 83 -8.76 -3.20 -16.47
N LYS A 84 -8.44 -2.36 -17.45
CA LYS A 84 -8.70 -2.60 -18.87
C LYS A 84 -7.57 -3.45 -19.47
N LYS A 85 -7.97 -4.49 -20.22
CA LYS A 85 -7.05 -5.38 -20.95
C LYS A 85 -6.23 -4.58 -21.97
N GLY A 86 -4.95 -4.92 -22.11
CA GLY A 86 -4.02 -4.32 -23.08
C GLY A 86 -3.37 -3.01 -22.62
N LEU A 87 -3.64 -2.55 -21.39
CA LEU A 87 -2.97 -1.40 -20.79
C LEU A 87 -1.91 -1.84 -19.78
N ILE A 88 -0.85 -1.04 -19.67
CA ILE A 88 0.21 -1.21 -18.67
C ILE A 88 -0.13 -0.30 -17.48
N TYR A 89 -0.04 -0.86 -16.27
CA TYR A 89 -0.29 -0.15 -15.02
C TYR A 89 0.97 -0.13 -14.17
N ILE A 90 1.16 0.97 -13.45
CA ILE A 90 2.21 1.11 -12.44
C ILE A 90 1.52 1.14 -11.09
N PHE A 91 1.90 0.20 -10.22
CA PHE A 91 1.54 0.21 -8.81
C PHE A 91 2.69 0.74 -7.98
N SER A 92 2.35 1.31 -6.84
CA SER A 92 2.95 2.51 -6.32
C SER A 92 2.57 2.55 -4.83
N ALA A 93 3.49 2.63 -3.83
CA ALA A 93 3.17 2.59 -2.37
C ALA A 93 4.33 3.04 -1.42
N TRP A 94 3.98 3.78 -0.37
CA TRP A 94 4.77 4.20 0.80
C TRP A 94 4.38 3.29 1.94
N LEU A 95 5.36 2.58 2.48
CA LEU A 95 5.15 1.51 3.44
C LEU A 95 6.03 1.77 4.65
N GLN A 96 5.47 1.62 5.85
CA GLN A 96 6.22 1.74 7.10
C GLN A 96 5.73 0.70 8.10
N LEU A 97 6.61 0.24 8.98
CA LEU A 97 6.32 -0.59 10.12
C LEU A 97 6.25 0.17 11.44
N SER A 98 5.42 -0.32 12.35
CA SER A 98 5.39 0.21 13.72
C SER A 98 6.63 -0.17 14.51
N GLU A 99 7.28 -1.28 14.16
CA GLU A 99 8.44 -1.85 14.84
C GLU A 99 9.13 -2.82 13.86
N GLY A 100 10.45 -2.97 14.01
CA GLY A 100 11.23 -3.96 13.27
C GLY A 100 11.41 -3.68 11.78
N SER A 101 11.68 -4.75 11.02
CA SER A 101 11.88 -4.75 9.57
C SER A 101 11.26 -6.02 8.99
N GLU A 102 10.50 -5.91 7.91
CA GLU A 102 9.75 -7.02 7.33
C GLU A 102 9.51 -6.82 5.82
N ILE A 103 9.34 -7.92 5.10
CA ILE A 103 8.99 -7.88 3.68
C ILE A 103 7.49 -7.58 3.52
N VAL A 104 7.19 -6.50 2.81
CA VAL A 104 5.82 -6.14 2.42
C VAL A 104 5.68 -6.36 0.92
N SER A 105 4.63 -7.10 0.53
CA SER A 105 4.36 -7.43 -0.87
C SER A 105 3.03 -6.87 -1.33
N VAL A 106 2.96 -6.44 -2.59
CA VAL A 106 1.68 -6.22 -3.29
C VAL A 106 1.30 -7.49 -4.03
N VAL A 107 0.05 -7.90 -3.89
CA VAL A 107 -0.50 -9.10 -4.54
C VAL A 107 -1.75 -8.70 -5.31
N PHE A 108 -1.77 -9.03 -6.60
CA PHE A 108 -2.94 -8.87 -7.46
C PHE A 108 -3.69 -10.18 -7.55
N LYS A 109 -5.01 -10.12 -7.35
CA LYS A 109 -5.89 -11.28 -7.51
C LYS A 109 -7.00 -10.92 -8.48
N THR A 110 -7.13 -11.71 -9.54
CA THR A 110 -8.28 -11.62 -10.44
C THR A 110 -9.26 -12.75 -10.14
N ASN A 111 -10.54 -12.54 -10.43
CA ASN A 111 -11.58 -13.52 -10.11
C ASN A 111 -11.31 -14.83 -10.85
N GLY A 112 -11.21 -15.94 -10.11
CA GLY A 112 -10.97 -17.26 -10.67
C GLY A 112 -9.52 -17.53 -11.10
N SER A 113 -8.60 -16.59 -10.88
CA SER A 113 -7.17 -16.79 -11.14
C SER A 113 -6.38 -17.05 -9.86
N GLU A 114 -5.18 -17.57 -10.06
CA GLU A 114 -4.14 -17.53 -9.04
C GLU A 114 -3.73 -16.08 -8.72
N SER A 115 -3.18 -15.88 -7.53
CA SER A 115 -2.60 -14.61 -7.10
C SER A 115 -1.28 -14.33 -7.81
N VAL A 116 -1.09 -13.11 -8.29
CA VAL A 116 0.14 -12.63 -8.93
C VAL A 116 0.85 -11.69 -7.97
N HIS A 117 2.12 -11.97 -7.66
CA HIS A 117 2.96 -11.06 -6.90
C HIS A 117 3.40 -9.90 -7.79
N GLY A 118 3.01 -8.67 -7.44
CA GLY A 118 3.35 -7.47 -8.20
C GLY A 118 4.72 -6.88 -7.86
N GLY A 119 5.23 -7.18 -6.68
CA GLY A 119 6.49 -6.67 -6.16
C GLY A 119 6.55 -6.78 -4.64
N HIS A 120 7.76 -6.63 -4.09
CA HIS A 120 7.99 -6.59 -2.65
C HIS A 120 9.08 -5.58 -2.31
N VAL A 121 9.03 -5.05 -1.09
CA VAL A 121 10.05 -4.19 -0.51
C VAL A 121 10.27 -4.57 0.95
N ILE A 122 11.43 -4.21 1.50
CA ILE A 122 11.68 -4.28 2.94
C ILE A 122 11.20 -2.97 3.55
N ALA A 123 10.15 -3.02 4.36
CA ALA A 123 9.69 -1.87 5.14
C ALA A 123 10.33 -1.90 6.53
N ASN A 124 10.67 -0.75 7.09
CA ASN A 124 11.32 -0.66 8.39
C ASN A 124 10.45 0.10 9.39
N HIS A 125 10.93 0.20 10.61
CA HIS A 125 10.35 1.11 11.58
C HIS A 125 10.86 2.53 11.36
N GLY A 126 9.94 3.50 11.37
CA GLY A 126 10.27 4.93 11.25
C GLY A 126 10.48 5.40 9.81
N CYS A 127 10.46 4.46 8.85
CA CYS A 127 10.41 4.62 7.41
C CYS A 127 10.31 3.23 6.75
#